data_AF-A0A378VVQ3-F1
#
_entry.id   AF-A0A378VVQ3-F1
#
_cell.length_a   1.000
_cell.length_b   1.000
_cell.length_c   1.000
_cell.angle_alpha   90.00
_cell.angle_beta   90.00
_cell.angle_gamma   90.00
#
_symmetry.space_group_name_H-M   'P 1'
#
loop_
_entity.id
_entity.type
_entity.pdbx_description
1 polymer ?
#
loop_
_entity_poly.entity_id
_entity_poly.type
_entity_poly.pdbx_seq_one_letter_code
_entity_poly.pdbx_strand_id
1 'polypeptide(L)'
;MPKLLPVYVEILTALVEAGAEWIQIDEPALAVDLPKEWVEAYKDVYATLNKVSAKILLGTYFGSVAEHAALLKSLPVDGLHIDLVRAPEQLDAFAGYDKVLSAGVIDGRNIWRANLNKVLETVGPLQAKLGERLWISSSCSLLHTPFDLSIEEKLKANKPDLYSWLAFTLQKTQELRVLKAALNEGRDSVAEELAASQAAADSRANSSEIHRADVAKRLADLPVNAGQRKSPFADRIKAQQAWLNLPLLPTTNIGSFPQTTEIRQARAAFKKANCLPPITKPQ
;
A
#
# COMPACT_ATOMS: atom_id res chain seq x y z
N MET A 1 -16.78 -15.99 -18.58
CA MET A 1 -17.76 -14.95 -18.21
C MET A 1 -19.23 -15.34 -18.25
N PRO A 2 -19.79 -16.00 -19.29
CA PRO A 2 -21.25 -16.16 -19.43
C PRO A 2 -21.99 -16.81 -18.24
N LYS A 3 -21.31 -17.67 -17.46
CA LYS A 3 -21.90 -18.31 -16.27
C LYS A 3 -21.76 -17.49 -14.97
N LEU A 4 -20.77 -16.59 -14.91
CA LEU A 4 -20.45 -15.83 -13.68
C LEU A 4 -21.19 -14.49 -13.66
N LEU A 5 -21.34 -13.84 -14.81
CA LEU A 5 -21.96 -12.53 -14.92
C LEU A 5 -23.41 -12.49 -14.40
N PRO A 6 -24.28 -13.50 -14.65
CA PRO A 6 -25.63 -13.52 -14.06
C PRO A 6 -25.61 -13.54 -12.53
N VAL A 7 -24.64 -14.25 -11.92
CA VAL A 7 -24.50 -14.30 -10.45
C VAL A 7 -24.08 -12.94 -9.89
N TYR A 8 -23.20 -12.20 -10.58
CA TYR A 8 -22.89 -10.83 -10.19
C TYR A 8 -24.13 -9.93 -10.25
N VAL A 9 -24.95 -10.05 -11.30
CA VAL A 9 -26.21 -9.29 -11.38
C VAL A 9 -27.12 -9.60 -10.20
N GLU A 10 -27.31 -10.88 -9.86
CA GLU A 10 -28.12 -11.29 -8.69
C GLU A 10 -27.59 -10.68 -7.38
N ILE A 11 -26.27 -10.73 -7.15
CA ILE A 11 -25.64 -10.14 -5.95
C ILE A 11 -25.84 -8.63 -5.91
N LEU A 12 -25.59 -7.93 -7.02
CA LEU A 12 -25.72 -6.48 -7.07
C LEU A 12 -27.18 -6.05 -6.87
N THR A 13 -28.14 -6.77 -7.46
CA THR A 13 -29.58 -6.53 -7.23
C THR A 13 -29.94 -6.72 -5.76
N ALA A 14 -29.47 -7.79 -5.11
CA ALA A 14 -29.73 -8.01 -3.69
C ALA A 14 -29.13 -6.90 -2.80
N LEU A 15 -27.95 -6.37 -3.15
CA LEU A 15 -27.35 -5.22 -2.45
C LEU A 15 -28.20 -3.95 -2.61
N VAL A 16 -28.73 -3.69 -3.80
CA VAL A 16 -29.65 -2.57 -4.06
C VAL A 16 -30.94 -2.72 -3.26
N GLU A 17 -31.54 -3.92 -3.24
CA GLU A 17 -32.74 -4.21 -2.44
C GLU A 17 -32.49 -4.02 -0.93
N ALA A 18 -31.25 -4.24 -0.47
CA ALA A 18 -30.81 -3.95 0.89
C ALA A 18 -30.50 -2.45 1.13
N GLY A 19 -30.62 -1.59 0.12
CA GLY A 19 -30.47 -0.14 0.21
C GLY A 19 -29.11 0.41 -0.25
N ALA A 20 -28.26 -0.38 -0.92
CA ALA A 20 -27.00 0.12 -1.45
C ALA A 20 -27.21 1.05 -2.65
N GLU A 21 -26.81 2.33 -2.54
CA GLU A 21 -26.84 3.29 -3.64
C GLU A 21 -25.58 3.22 -4.53
N TRP A 22 -24.42 3.01 -3.90
CA TRP A 22 -23.13 2.88 -4.55
C TRP A 22 -22.51 1.53 -4.23
N ILE A 23 -21.96 0.88 -5.25
CA ILE A 23 -21.23 -0.37 -5.11
C ILE A 23 -19.86 -0.20 -5.77
N GLN A 24 -18.80 -0.42 -4.98
CA GLN A 24 -17.45 -0.48 -5.50
C GLN A 24 -17.15 -1.90 -6.01
N ILE A 25 -16.69 -2.00 -7.26
CA ILE A 25 -16.24 -3.25 -7.88
C ILE A 25 -14.76 -3.11 -8.20
N ASP A 26 -13.94 -3.91 -7.56
CA ASP A 26 -12.50 -3.85 -7.67
C ASP A 26 -12.00 -4.61 -8.91
N GLU A 27 -11.27 -3.91 -9.79
CA GLU A 27 -10.64 -4.39 -11.01
C GLU A 27 -9.12 -4.11 -11.01
N PRO A 28 -8.37 -4.54 -9.98
CA PRO A 28 -6.93 -4.27 -9.89
C PRO A 28 -6.11 -5.01 -10.96
N ALA A 29 -6.70 -5.98 -11.65
CA ALA A 29 -6.06 -6.66 -12.78
C ALA A 29 -5.69 -5.69 -13.91
N LEU A 30 -6.38 -4.55 -14.03
CA LEU A 30 -6.06 -3.50 -15.00
C LEU A 30 -4.71 -2.80 -14.72
N ALA A 31 -4.08 -3.05 -13.57
CA ALA A 31 -2.77 -2.50 -13.22
C ALA A 31 -1.60 -3.44 -13.60
N VAL A 32 -1.87 -4.54 -14.29
CA VAL A 32 -0.86 -5.48 -14.81
C VAL A 32 -1.08 -5.75 -16.30
N ASP A 33 -0.08 -6.33 -16.96
CA ASP A 33 -0.20 -6.73 -18.36
C ASP A 33 -1.30 -7.80 -18.53
N LEU A 34 -2.32 -7.48 -19.32
CA LEU A 34 -3.45 -8.38 -19.59
C LEU A 34 -3.50 -8.80 -21.06
N PRO A 35 -3.93 -10.05 -21.36
CA PRO A 35 -4.32 -10.44 -22.70
C PRO A 35 -5.41 -9.52 -23.26
N LYS A 36 -5.32 -9.20 -24.55
CA LYS A 36 -6.23 -8.26 -25.22
C LYS A 36 -7.69 -8.68 -25.07
N GLU A 37 -7.97 -9.96 -25.21
CA GLU A 37 -9.30 -10.54 -25.07
C GLU A 37 -9.91 -10.33 -23.67
N TRP A 38 -9.09 -10.18 -22.63
CA TRP A 38 -9.58 -9.90 -21.27
C TRP A 38 -9.91 -8.43 -21.10
N VAL A 39 -9.08 -7.54 -21.64
CA VAL A 39 -9.34 -6.09 -21.66
C VAL A 39 -10.61 -5.76 -22.44
N GLU A 40 -10.83 -6.42 -23.59
CA GLU A 40 -12.03 -6.21 -24.40
C GLU A 40 -13.32 -6.66 -23.69
N ALA A 41 -13.25 -7.69 -22.84
CA ALA A 41 -14.41 -8.22 -22.12
C ALA A 41 -15.04 -7.21 -21.12
N TYR A 42 -14.29 -6.21 -20.66
CA TYR A 42 -14.79 -5.18 -19.74
C TYR A 42 -16.01 -4.44 -20.30
N LYS A 43 -16.04 -4.19 -21.61
CA LYS A 43 -17.17 -3.46 -22.23
C LYS A 43 -18.49 -4.19 -22.04
N ASP A 44 -18.51 -5.49 -22.35
CA ASP A 44 -19.72 -6.32 -22.27
C ASP A 44 -20.12 -6.59 -20.81
N VAL A 45 -19.14 -6.82 -19.94
CA VAL A 45 -19.35 -7.00 -18.50
C VAL A 45 -20.02 -5.76 -17.92
N TYR A 46 -19.41 -4.58 -18.05
CA TYR A 46 -19.95 -3.36 -17.45
C TYR A 46 -21.23 -2.87 -18.14
N ALA A 47 -21.43 -3.11 -19.44
CA ALA A 47 -22.71 -2.88 -20.09
C ALA A 47 -23.84 -3.74 -19.51
N THR A 48 -23.53 -4.95 -19.03
CA THR A 48 -24.51 -5.82 -18.36
C THR A 48 -24.73 -5.39 -16.91
N LEU A 49 -23.66 -5.08 -16.16
CA LEU A 49 -23.78 -4.66 -14.76
C LEU A 49 -24.51 -3.32 -14.61
N ASN A 50 -24.37 -2.40 -15.56
CA ASN A 50 -25.09 -1.12 -15.59
C ASN A 50 -26.62 -1.26 -15.74
N LYS A 51 -27.13 -2.47 -16.00
CA LYS A 51 -28.59 -2.73 -15.98
C LYS A 51 -29.15 -2.86 -14.57
N VAL A 52 -28.28 -3.08 -13.58
CA VAL A 52 -28.66 -3.03 -12.16
C VAL A 52 -28.77 -1.56 -11.76
N SER A 53 -29.83 -1.21 -11.01
CA SER A 53 -30.09 0.16 -10.55
C SER A 53 -29.20 0.57 -9.36
N ALA A 54 -27.88 0.35 -9.49
CA ALA A 54 -26.84 0.77 -8.55
C ALA A 54 -25.87 1.71 -9.27
N LYS A 55 -25.30 2.67 -8.55
CA LYS A 55 -24.14 3.41 -9.05
C LYS A 55 -22.88 2.58 -8.86
N ILE A 56 -22.09 2.43 -9.91
CA ILE A 56 -20.88 1.60 -9.89
C ILE A 56 -19.64 2.49 -9.80
N LEU A 57 -18.80 2.25 -8.78
CA LEU A 57 -17.45 2.77 -8.68
C LEU A 57 -16.46 1.65 -9.09
N LEU A 58 -15.79 1.80 -10.23
CA LEU A 58 -14.76 0.85 -10.64
C LEU A 58 -13.46 1.14 -9.88
N GLY A 59 -12.97 0.18 -9.10
CA GLY A 59 -11.80 0.28 -8.24
C GLY A 59 -10.51 -0.18 -8.90
N THR A 60 -9.51 0.69 -9.08
CA THR A 60 -8.16 0.27 -9.51
C THR A 60 -7.09 0.72 -8.52
N TYR A 61 -6.10 -0.12 -8.27
CA TYR A 61 -5.02 0.17 -7.32
C TYR A 61 -3.77 -0.66 -7.54
N PHE A 62 -2.69 -0.32 -6.83
CA PHE A 62 -1.36 -0.95 -6.86
C PHE A 62 -0.48 -0.67 -8.09
N GLY A 63 -1.01 -0.01 -9.11
CA GLY A 63 -0.27 0.43 -10.29
C GLY A 63 -1.03 1.48 -11.10
N SER A 64 -0.42 1.92 -12.19
CA SER A 64 -1.03 2.83 -13.15
C SER A 64 -2.02 2.07 -14.03
N VAL A 65 -3.16 2.68 -14.34
CA VAL A 65 -4.11 2.19 -15.36
C VAL A 65 -4.23 3.15 -16.55
N ALA A 66 -3.25 4.04 -16.71
CA ALA A 66 -3.22 5.07 -17.76
C ALA A 66 -3.33 4.48 -19.18
N GLU A 67 -2.73 3.31 -19.42
CA GLU A 67 -2.80 2.63 -20.72
C GLU A 67 -4.23 2.22 -21.10
N HIS A 68 -5.11 2.04 -20.12
CA HIS A 68 -6.50 1.69 -20.29
C HIS A 68 -7.45 2.89 -20.20
N ALA A 69 -6.92 4.13 -20.17
CA ALA A 69 -7.73 5.33 -19.97
C ALA A 69 -8.88 5.47 -21.00
N ALA A 70 -8.64 5.15 -22.27
CA ALA A 70 -9.68 5.20 -23.30
C ALA A 70 -10.83 4.22 -23.02
N LEU A 71 -10.50 3.00 -22.58
CA LEU A 71 -11.49 2.01 -22.18
C LEU A 71 -12.26 2.49 -20.94
N LEU A 72 -11.54 2.83 -19.87
CA LEU A 72 -12.11 3.22 -18.58
C LEU A 72 -13.04 4.44 -18.68
N LYS A 73 -12.68 5.44 -19.50
CA LYS A 73 -13.55 6.60 -19.79
C LYS A 73 -14.84 6.20 -20.52
N SER A 74 -14.79 5.15 -21.34
CA SER A 74 -15.95 4.70 -22.13
C SER A 74 -16.91 3.77 -21.39
N LEU A 75 -16.46 3.13 -20.29
CA LEU A 75 -17.30 2.16 -19.57
C LEU A 75 -18.52 2.83 -18.94
N PRO A 76 -19.70 2.19 -18.94
CA PRO A 76 -20.92 2.75 -18.37
C PRO A 76 -20.95 2.57 -16.84
N VAL A 77 -19.94 3.11 -16.15
CA VAL A 77 -19.87 3.22 -14.68
C VAL A 77 -20.17 4.65 -14.24
N ASP A 78 -20.37 4.86 -12.95
CA ASP A 78 -20.67 6.18 -12.35
C ASP A 78 -19.43 6.85 -11.76
N GLY A 79 -18.40 6.06 -11.46
CA GLY A 79 -17.13 6.57 -11.00
C GLY A 79 -15.96 5.61 -11.26
N LEU A 80 -14.76 6.18 -11.15
CA LEU A 80 -13.49 5.46 -11.23
C LEU A 80 -12.63 5.84 -10.02
N HIS A 81 -12.05 4.84 -9.36
CA HIS A 81 -10.99 5.04 -8.37
C HIS A 81 -9.62 4.72 -8.99
N ILE A 82 -8.65 5.61 -8.75
CA ILE A 82 -7.25 5.47 -9.19
C ILE A 82 -6.28 5.69 -8.02
N ASP A 83 -5.19 4.92 -8.01
CA ASP A 83 -4.12 5.00 -7.01
C ASP A 83 -3.10 6.08 -7.37
N LEU A 84 -3.29 7.28 -6.81
CA LEU A 84 -2.38 8.42 -6.97
C LEU A 84 -1.19 8.39 -6.00
N VAL A 85 -1.13 7.43 -5.08
CA VAL A 85 0.07 7.22 -4.24
C VAL A 85 1.13 6.48 -5.05
N ARG A 86 0.73 5.42 -5.75
CA ARG A 86 1.65 4.57 -6.51
C ARG A 86 1.99 5.13 -7.87
N ALA A 87 1.01 5.70 -8.56
CA ALA A 87 1.16 6.22 -9.92
C ALA A 87 0.48 7.60 -10.02
N PRO A 88 0.99 8.64 -9.35
CA PRO A 88 0.44 9.99 -9.42
C PRO A 88 0.39 10.55 -10.84
N GLU A 89 1.33 10.16 -11.70
CA GLU A 89 1.44 10.59 -13.10
C GLU A 89 0.25 10.15 -13.97
N GLN A 90 -0.49 9.12 -13.56
CA GLN A 90 -1.64 8.62 -14.33
C GLN A 90 -2.79 9.63 -14.41
N LEU A 91 -2.80 10.63 -13.50
CA LEU A 91 -3.82 11.66 -13.45
C LEU A 91 -4.00 12.39 -14.78
N ASP A 92 -2.92 12.62 -15.52
CA ASP A 92 -2.93 13.28 -16.82
C ASP A 92 -3.74 12.48 -17.85
N ALA A 93 -3.64 11.15 -17.83
CA ALA A 93 -4.40 10.27 -18.72
C ALA A 93 -5.92 10.37 -18.45
N PHE A 94 -6.31 10.74 -17.23
CA PHE A 94 -7.70 10.94 -16.81
C PHE A 94 -8.15 12.41 -16.82
N ALA A 95 -7.37 13.31 -17.42
CA ALA A 95 -7.82 14.67 -17.69
C ALA A 95 -9.14 14.64 -18.49
N GLY A 96 -10.08 15.51 -18.08
CA GLY A 96 -11.40 15.61 -18.68
C GLY A 96 -12.38 14.47 -18.33
N TYR A 97 -12.07 13.64 -17.33
CA TYR A 97 -13.04 12.64 -16.85
C TYR A 97 -14.31 13.34 -16.34
N ASP A 98 -15.45 12.92 -16.86
CA ASP A 98 -16.76 13.56 -16.72
C ASP A 98 -17.62 12.96 -15.60
N LYS A 99 -17.16 11.83 -15.02
CA LYS A 99 -17.83 11.10 -13.94
C LYS A 99 -17.18 11.36 -12.59
N VAL A 100 -17.56 10.60 -11.55
CA VAL A 100 -16.92 10.68 -10.23
C VAL A 100 -15.50 10.12 -10.29
N LEU A 101 -14.51 10.91 -9.92
CA LEU A 101 -13.13 10.47 -9.77
C LEU A 101 -12.80 10.31 -8.28
N SER A 102 -12.57 9.08 -7.84
CA SER A 102 -12.05 8.77 -6.52
C SER A 102 -10.51 8.76 -6.54
N ALA A 103 -9.92 9.82 -6.01
CA ALA A 103 -8.48 10.02 -5.92
C ALA A 103 -7.92 9.30 -4.68
N GLY A 104 -7.21 8.19 -4.91
CA GLY A 104 -6.52 7.43 -3.86
C GLY A 104 -5.21 8.10 -3.45
N VAL A 105 -5.25 8.92 -2.39
CA VAL A 105 -4.14 9.83 -2.01
C VAL A 105 -3.53 9.53 -0.63
N ILE A 106 -4.16 8.66 0.16
CA ILE A 106 -3.61 8.17 1.43
C ILE A 106 -3.12 6.75 1.27
N ASP A 107 -1.83 6.49 1.51
CA ASP A 107 -1.20 5.18 1.26
C ASP A 107 -1.84 4.08 2.12
N GLY A 108 -2.50 3.12 1.49
CA GLY A 108 -3.10 1.96 2.15
C GLY A 108 -2.16 0.75 2.30
N ARG A 109 -0.91 0.83 1.83
CA ARG A 109 0.10 -0.25 1.91
C ARG A 109 1.27 0.06 2.84
N ASN A 110 1.39 1.30 3.30
CA ASN A 110 2.52 1.71 4.13
C ASN A 110 2.07 2.53 5.34
N ILE A 111 2.91 2.50 6.38
CA ILE A 111 2.61 3.08 7.69
C ILE A 111 3.07 4.53 7.84
N TRP A 112 3.61 5.14 6.79
CA TRP A 112 4.05 6.52 6.87
C TRP A 112 2.83 7.45 6.94
N ARG A 113 2.90 8.42 7.85
CA ARG A 113 1.99 9.56 7.90
C ARG A 113 2.13 10.36 6.61
N ALA A 114 1.00 10.74 6.02
CA ALA A 114 0.97 11.55 4.81
C ALA A 114 1.37 13.00 5.10
N ASN A 115 2.06 13.64 4.15
CA ASN A 115 2.18 15.10 4.13
C ASN A 115 0.89 15.65 3.50
N LEU A 116 -0.04 16.12 4.34
CA LEU A 116 -1.36 16.54 3.90
C LEU A 116 -1.33 17.82 3.06
N ASN A 117 -0.35 18.72 3.27
CA ASN A 117 -0.19 19.90 2.42
C ASN A 117 0.16 19.51 0.98
N LYS A 118 1.09 18.58 0.78
CA LYS A 118 1.43 18.04 -0.55
C LYS A 118 0.25 17.32 -1.20
N VAL A 119 -0.55 16.59 -0.42
CA VAL A 119 -1.77 15.97 -0.93
C VAL A 119 -2.76 17.05 -1.39
N LEU A 120 -2.97 18.11 -0.60
CA LEU A 120 -3.85 19.23 -0.97
C LEU A 120 -3.36 20.01 -2.19
N GLU A 121 -2.04 20.12 -2.41
CA GLU A 121 -1.48 20.67 -3.65
C GLU A 121 -1.87 19.81 -4.88
N THR A 122 -1.97 18.50 -4.70
CA THR A 122 -2.37 17.57 -5.77
C THR A 122 -3.88 17.60 -6.02
N VAL A 123 -4.70 17.54 -4.96
CA VAL A 123 -6.17 17.41 -5.11
C VAL A 123 -6.90 18.74 -5.21
N GLY A 124 -6.32 19.86 -4.77
CA GLY A 124 -6.92 21.19 -4.88
C GLY A 124 -7.28 21.59 -6.32
N PRO A 125 -6.36 21.45 -7.31
CA PRO A 125 -6.68 21.68 -8.72
C PRO A 125 -7.77 20.74 -9.26
N LEU A 126 -7.88 19.52 -8.73
CA LEU A 126 -8.93 18.58 -9.10
C LEU A 126 -10.29 19.02 -8.54
N GLN A 127 -10.34 19.48 -7.29
CA GLN A 127 -11.56 19.97 -6.65
C GLN A 127 -12.15 21.14 -7.45
N ALA A 128 -11.30 22.07 -7.90
CA ALA A 128 -11.73 23.20 -8.72
C ALA A 128 -12.35 22.79 -10.07
N LYS A 129 -11.91 21.66 -10.66
CA LYS A 129 -12.39 21.17 -11.96
C LYS A 129 -13.59 20.22 -11.84
N LEU A 130 -13.60 19.38 -10.82
CA LEU A 130 -14.55 18.28 -10.66
C LEU A 130 -15.69 18.61 -9.69
N GLY A 131 -15.48 19.53 -8.75
CA GLY A 131 -16.46 19.86 -7.71
C GLY A 131 -16.85 18.62 -6.91
N GLU A 132 -18.16 18.37 -6.79
CA GLU A 132 -18.71 17.20 -6.09
C GLU A 132 -18.31 15.84 -6.70
N ARG A 133 -17.82 15.85 -7.96
CA ARG A 133 -17.33 14.63 -8.61
C ARG A 133 -15.94 14.21 -8.14
N LEU A 134 -15.23 15.02 -7.35
CA LEU A 134 -13.99 14.58 -6.71
C LEU A 134 -14.30 13.88 -5.39
N TRP A 135 -13.91 12.62 -5.29
CA TRP A 135 -13.84 11.90 -4.03
C TRP A 135 -12.38 11.72 -3.62
N ILE A 136 -12.08 11.88 -2.34
CA ILE A 136 -10.77 11.51 -1.79
C ILE A 136 -10.89 10.15 -1.10
N SER A 137 -9.86 9.32 -1.25
CA SER A 137 -9.83 7.98 -0.68
C SER A 137 -8.42 7.58 -0.29
N SER A 138 -8.29 6.45 0.42
CA SER A 138 -7.02 5.73 0.48
C SER A 138 -6.68 5.16 -0.91
N SER A 139 -5.40 4.94 -1.17
CA SER A 139 -4.87 4.41 -2.45
C SER A 139 -5.38 3.00 -2.79
N CYS A 140 -5.77 2.26 -1.76
CA CYS A 140 -6.32 0.91 -1.80
C CYS A 140 -7.00 0.65 -0.45
N SER A 141 -7.46 -0.57 -0.22
CA SER A 141 -7.91 -1.00 1.12
C SER A 141 -6.83 -0.78 2.19
N LEU A 142 -7.24 -0.32 3.38
CA LEU A 142 -6.37 -0.22 4.57
C LEU A 142 -6.11 -1.58 5.25
N LEU A 143 -6.53 -2.68 4.63
CA LEU A 143 -6.23 -4.05 5.06
C LEU A 143 -4.71 -4.29 5.22
N HIS A 144 -3.89 -3.57 4.46
CA HIS A 144 -2.44 -3.78 4.42
C HIS A 144 -1.68 -2.92 5.45
N THR A 145 -2.38 -2.22 6.34
CA THR A 145 -1.77 -1.45 7.44
C THR A 145 -2.19 -2.03 8.79
N PRO A 146 -1.35 -1.93 9.84
CA PRO A 146 -1.78 -2.26 11.19
C PRO A 146 -2.93 -1.34 11.61
N PHE A 147 -3.70 -1.77 12.61
CA PHE A 147 -4.98 -1.13 12.92
C PHE A 147 -4.85 0.24 13.58
N ASP A 148 -4.15 0.35 14.71
CA ASP A 148 -4.08 1.58 15.49
C ASP A 148 -2.66 1.80 16.04
N LEU A 149 -2.09 2.98 15.78
CA LEU A 149 -0.77 3.35 16.28
C LEU A 149 -0.79 3.66 17.79
N SER A 150 -1.94 4.00 18.37
CA SER A 150 -2.05 4.45 19.76
C SER A 150 -1.59 3.42 20.79
N ILE A 151 -1.66 2.13 20.44
CA ILE A 151 -1.25 1.00 21.30
C ILE A 151 0.27 0.79 21.32
N GLU A 152 1.03 1.47 20.45
CA GLU A 152 2.49 1.36 20.38
C GLU A 152 3.19 2.24 21.43
N GLU A 153 2.83 2.05 22.71
CA GLU A 153 3.28 2.88 23.84
C GLU A 153 4.80 2.91 23.99
N LYS A 154 5.46 1.78 23.76
CA LYS A 154 6.93 1.68 23.82
C LYS A 154 7.60 2.48 22.71
N LEU A 155 7.03 2.46 21.51
CA LEU A 155 7.55 3.26 20.40
C LEU A 155 7.38 4.74 20.71
N LYS A 156 6.20 5.14 21.18
CA LYS A 156 5.89 6.51 21.58
C LYS A 156 6.86 7.03 22.65
N ALA A 157 7.14 6.22 23.68
CA ALA A 157 8.02 6.59 24.77
C ALA A 157 9.50 6.63 24.36
N ASN A 158 9.97 5.67 23.56
CA ASN A 158 11.39 5.51 23.26
C ASN A 158 11.85 6.26 22.01
N LYS A 159 10.95 6.51 21.07
CA LYS A 159 11.22 7.10 19.74
C LYS A 159 10.07 8.04 19.32
N PRO A 160 9.85 9.16 20.04
CA PRO A 160 8.72 10.05 19.80
C PRO A 160 8.72 10.67 18.39
N ASP A 161 9.90 11.01 17.85
CA ASP A 161 10.02 11.53 16.49
C ASP A 161 9.55 10.49 15.47
N LEU A 162 10.10 9.26 15.52
CA LEU A 162 9.66 8.17 14.65
C LEU A 162 8.16 7.89 14.80
N TYR A 163 7.65 7.85 16.03
CA TYR A 163 6.22 7.67 16.29
C TYR A 163 5.38 8.74 15.57
N SER A 164 5.83 10.00 15.56
CA SER A 164 5.13 11.11 14.88
C SER A 164 5.07 10.96 13.36
N TRP A 165 6.00 10.20 12.76
CA TRP A 165 6.08 9.96 11.32
C TRP A 165 5.14 8.85 10.85
N LEU A 166 4.45 8.16 11.76
CA LEU A 166 3.62 7.00 11.44
C LEU A 166 2.13 7.35 11.46
N ALA A 167 1.38 6.61 10.65
CA ALA A 167 -0.06 6.56 10.63
C ALA A 167 -0.49 5.13 10.28
N PHE A 168 -1.31 4.52 11.16
CA PHE A 168 -1.93 3.21 10.93
C PHE A 168 -3.37 3.42 10.43
N THR A 169 -4.17 2.36 10.30
CA THR A 169 -5.53 2.45 9.73
C THR A 169 -6.38 3.55 10.37
N LEU A 170 -6.46 3.62 11.70
CA LEU A 170 -7.22 4.65 12.41
C LEU A 170 -6.71 6.08 12.13
N GLN A 171 -5.39 6.26 12.05
CA GLN A 171 -4.81 7.58 11.78
C GLN A 171 -5.02 7.97 10.30
N LYS A 172 -5.02 7.01 9.37
CA LYS A 172 -5.27 7.25 7.95
C LYS A 172 -6.71 7.66 7.65
N THR A 173 -7.69 7.13 8.38
CA THR A 173 -9.08 7.63 8.26
C THR A 173 -9.20 9.06 8.79
N GLN A 174 -8.43 9.41 9.82
CA GLN A 174 -8.34 10.77 10.32
C GLN A 174 -7.63 11.72 9.33
N GLU A 175 -6.60 11.26 8.61
CA GLU A 175 -5.98 12.01 7.50
C GLU A 175 -7.01 12.34 6.39
N LEU A 176 -7.85 11.36 6.01
CA LEU A 176 -8.94 11.60 5.04
C LEU A 176 -9.98 12.61 5.56
N ARG A 177 -10.32 12.57 6.85
CA ARG A 177 -11.21 13.58 7.47
C ARG A 177 -10.64 14.99 7.34
N VAL A 178 -9.34 15.16 7.64
CA VAL A 178 -8.66 16.46 7.56
C VAL A 178 -8.65 16.98 6.12
N LEU A 179 -8.31 16.12 5.16
CA LEU A 179 -8.33 16.49 3.74
C LEU A 179 -9.73 16.91 3.28
N LYS A 180 -10.78 16.17 3.69
CA LYS A 180 -12.17 16.51 3.37
C LYS A 180 -12.55 17.89 3.92
N ALA A 181 -12.24 18.14 5.20
CA ALA A 181 -12.54 19.43 5.83
C ALA A 181 -11.76 20.57 5.17
N ALA A 182 -10.47 20.39 4.89
CA ALA A 182 -9.66 21.39 4.19
C ALA A 182 -10.20 21.76 2.80
N LEU A 183 -10.73 20.77 2.06
CA LEU A 183 -11.27 20.98 0.71
C LEU A 183 -12.65 21.67 0.72
N ASN A 184 -13.48 21.38 1.71
CA ASN A 184 -14.86 21.88 1.75
C ASN A 184 -15.00 23.18 2.57
N GLU A 185 -14.25 23.31 3.66
CA GLU A 185 -14.37 24.38 4.65
C GLU A 185 -13.16 25.32 4.64
N GLY A 186 -12.13 25.00 3.84
CA GLY A 186 -10.89 25.76 3.74
C GLY A 186 -9.80 25.25 4.68
N ARG A 187 -8.53 25.54 4.36
CA ARG A 187 -7.37 25.05 5.11
C ARG A 187 -7.34 25.53 6.57
N ASP A 188 -7.91 26.70 6.84
CA ASP A 188 -7.93 27.30 8.18
C ASP A 188 -8.79 26.49 9.17
N SER A 189 -9.78 25.73 8.71
CA SER A 189 -10.63 24.89 9.58
C SER A 189 -9.88 23.71 10.22
N VAL A 190 -8.71 23.37 9.66
CA VAL A 190 -7.85 22.25 10.11
C VAL A 190 -6.38 22.66 10.18
N ALA A 191 -6.12 23.94 10.46
CA ALA A 191 -4.78 24.50 10.43
C ALA A 191 -3.81 23.77 11.38
N GLU A 192 -4.30 23.37 12.57
CA GLU A 192 -3.50 22.63 13.56
C GLU A 192 -3.11 21.24 13.04
N GLU A 193 -4.05 20.48 12.46
CA GLU A 193 -3.76 19.16 11.89
C GLU A 193 -2.80 19.25 10.69
N LEU A 194 -2.94 20.27 9.84
CA LEU A 194 -2.04 20.52 8.73
C LEU A 194 -0.63 20.91 9.21
N ALA A 195 -0.53 21.75 10.24
CA ALA A 195 0.74 22.12 10.85
C ALA A 195 1.42 20.90 11.48
N ALA A 196 0.67 20.04 12.18
CA ALA A 196 1.20 18.81 12.77
C ALA A 196 1.65 17.78 11.70
N SER A 197 0.92 17.66 10.60
CA SER A 197 1.32 16.84 9.45
C SER A 197 2.62 17.37 8.81
N GLN A 198 2.71 18.69 8.62
CA GLN A 198 3.89 19.34 8.06
C GLN A 198 5.12 19.15 8.96
N ALA A 199 4.98 19.39 10.26
CA ALA A 199 6.04 19.21 11.24
C ALA A 199 6.58 17.77 11.25
N ALA A 200 5.70 16.76 11.17
CA ALA A 200 6.11 15.36 11.07
C ALA A 200 6.87 15.06 9.77
N ALA A 201 6.42 15.61 8.65
CA ALA A 201 7.09 15.45 7.36
C ALA A 201 8.49 16.11 7.36
N ASP A 202 8.61 17.32 7.90
CA ASP A 202 9.86 18.07 7.97
C ASP A 202 10.85 17.43 8.95
N SER A 203 10.37 16.99 10.11
CA SER A 203 11.18 16.24 11.09
C SER A 203 11.78 14.99 10.46
N ARG A 204 10.97 14.20 9.73
CA ARG A 204 11.46 13.02 9.03
C ARG A 204 12.48 13.37 7.96
N ALA A 205 12.18 14.34 7.09
CA ALA A 205 13.04 14.72 5.97
C ALA A 205 14.43 15.23 6.39
N ASN A 206 14.56 15.72 7.62
CA ASN A 206 15.82 16.25 8.15
C ASN A 206 16.46 15.33 9.21
N SER A 207 15.91 14.12 9.43
CA SER A 207 16.37 13.25 10.52
C SER A 207 17.70 12.54 10.20
N SER A 208 18.66 12.65 11.12
CA SER A 208 19.91 11.90 11.09
C SER A 208 19.72 10.39 11.31
N GLU A 209 18.57 9.94 11.83
CA GLU A 209 18.27 8.51 11.97
C GLU A 209 18.13 7.81 10.61
N ILE A 210 17.63 8.52 9.58
CA ILE A 210 17.44 7.99 8.23
C ILE A 210 18.47 8.52 7.23
N HIS A 211 19.13 9.65 7.52
CA HIS A 211 20.21 10.21 6.72
C HIS A 211 21.58 9.89 7.31
N ARG A 212 22.04 8.65 7.09
CA ARG A 212 23.31 8.13 7.59
C ARG A 212 24.46 8.33 6.59
N ALA A 213 25.33 9.29 6.86
CA ALA A 213 26.48 9.62 5.99
C ALA A 213 27.45 8.45 5.79
N ASP A 214 27.65 7.62 6.81
CA ASP A 214 28.51 6.43 6.75
C ASP A 214 27.96 5.36 5.78
N VAL A 215 26.64 5.15 5.79
CA VAL A 215 25.95 4.24 4.88
C VAL A 215 26.00 4.79 3.45
N ALA A 216 25.72 6.08 3.26
CA ALA A 216 25.77 6.73 1.95
C ALA A 216 27.16 6.61 1.32
N LYS A 217 28.22 6.90 2.11
CA LYS A 217 29.60 6.73 1.66
C LYS A 217 29.91 5.28 1.29
N ARG A 218 29.54 4.32 2.14
CA ARG A 218 29.78 2.90 1.86
C ARG A 218 29.12 2.42 0.56
N LEU A 219 27.91 2.91 0.26
CA LEU A 219 27.22 2.58 -0.98
C LEU A 219 27.91 3.21 -2.20
N ALA A 220 28.37 4.45 -2.08
CA ALA A 220 29.13 5.13 -3.14
C ALA A 220 30.48 4.46 -3.43
N ASP A 221 31.14 3.93 -2.39
CA ASP A 221 32.45 3.28 -2.48
C ASP A 221 32.35 1.80 -2.93
N LEU A 222 31.16 1.28 -3.28
CA LEU A 222 31.01 -0.11 -3.71
C LEU A 222 31.76 -0.35 -5.04
N PRO A 223 32.65 -1.36 -5.12
CA PRO A 223 33.30 -1.71 -6.38
C PRO A 223 32.28 -2.27 -7.38
N VAL A 224 32.54 -2.10 -8.68
CA VAL A 224 31.65 -2.55 -9.78
C VAL A 224 31.27 -4.03 -9.67
N ASN A 225 32.16 -4.86 -9.14
CA ASN A 225 31.96 -6.30 -8.95
C ASN A 225 31.52 -6.68 -7.53
N ALA A 226 31.03 -5.75 -6.70
CA ALA A 226 30.62 -6.03 -5.31
C ALA A 226 29.58 -7.15 -5.19
N GLY A 227 28.71 -7.31 -6.20
CA GLY A 227 27.71 -8.37 -6.27
C GLY A 227 28.23 -9.71 -6.81
N GLN A 228 29.51 -9.81 -7.18
CA GLN A 228 30.08 -10.98 -7.83
C GLN A 228 30.93 -11.82 -6.87
N ARG A 229 30.87 -13.14 -7.04
CA ARG A 229 31.77 -14.08 -6.35
C ARG A 229 33.17 -14.00 -6.96
N LYS A 230 34.21 -14.26 -6.16
CA LYS A 230 35.61 -14.22 -6.59
C LYS A 230 35.99 -15.21 -7.70
N SER A 231 35.26 -16.31 -7.83
CA SER A 231 35.53 -17.36 -8.84
C SER A 231 34.22 -17.95 -9.36
N PRO A 232 34.17 -18.47 -10.60
CA PRO A 232 33.00 -19.16 -11.18
C PRO A 232 32.57 -20.40 -10.38
N PHE A 233 31.34 -20.86 -10.60
CA PHE A 233 30.81 -22.04 -9.89
C PHE A 233 31.67 -23.30 -10.06
N ALA A 234 32.18 -23.54 -11.28
CA ALA A 234 32.99 -24.72 -11.61
C ALA A 234 34.28 -24.86 -10.76
N ASP A 235 34.85 -23.75 -10.31
CA ASP A 235 36.03 -23.77 -9.42
C ASP A 235 35.61 -23.89 -7.96
N ARG A 236 34.55 -23.18 -7.57
CA ARG A 236 34.04 -23.21 -6.20
C ARG A 236 33.51 -24.58 -5.80
N ILE A 237 32.83 -25.28 -6.71
CA ILE A 237 32.23 -26.59 -6.39
C ILE A 237 33.30 -27.63 -6.05
N LYS A 238 34.49 -27.57 -6.67
CA LYS A 238 35.63 -28.43 -6.33
C LYS A 238 36.11 -28.20 -4.90
N ALA A 239 36.30 -26.93 -4.53
CA ALA A 239 36.72 -26.55 -3.17
C ALA A 239 35.63 -26.87 -2.12
N GLN A 240 34.36 -26.64 -2.46
CA GLN A 240 33.23 -26.95 -1.59
C GLN A 240 33.08 -28.46 -1.36
N GLN A 241 33.24 -29.28 -2.41
CA GLN A 241 33.18 -30.74 -2.28
C GLN A 241 34.35 -31.29 -1.46
N ALA A 242 35.56 -30.76 -1.66
CA ALA A 242 36.73 -31.13 -0.86
C ALA A 242 36.54 -30.78 0.63
N TRP A 243 35.83 -29.69 0.94
CA TRP A 243 35.56 -29.27 2.31
C TRP A 243 34.40 -30.03 2.98
N LEU A 244 33.24 -30.10 2.31
CA LEU A 244 32.01 -30.65 2.89
C LEU A 244 31.91 -32.18 2.75
N ASN A 245 32.62 -32.77 1.79
CA ASN A 245 32.62 -34.20 1.48
C ASN A 245 31.20 -34.79 1.39
N LEU A 246 30.30 -34.09 0.70
CA LEU A 246 28.90 -34.48 0.60
C LEU A 246 28.73 -35.73 -0.28
N PRO A 247 27.80 -36.63 0.04
CA PRO A 247 27.44 -37.73 -0.86
C PRO A 247 26.78 -37.18 -2.13
N LEU A 248 26.58 -38.03 -3.14
CA LEU A 248 25.98 -37.64 -4.43
C LEU A 248 24.59 -36.99 -4.27
N LEU A 249 23.80 -37.49 -3.33
CA LEU A 249 22.47 -36.98 -3.00
C LEU A 249 22.48 -36.50 -1.54
N PRO A 250 23.09 -35.34 -1.26
CA PRO A 250 23.11 -34.81 0.11
C PRO A 250 21.69 -34.40 0.49
N THR A 251 21.24 -34.88 1.64
CA THR A 251 19.97 -34.46 2.21
C THR A 251 20.21 -33.32 3.19
N THR A 252 19.34 -32.32 3.13
CA THR A 252 19.32 -31.21 4.07
C THR A 252 17.89 -30.71 4.24
N ASN A 253 17.66 -29.84 5.19
CA ASN A 253 16.41 -29.09 5.31
C ASN A 253 16.65 -27.62 4.94
N ILE A 254 15.57 -26.84 4.88
CA ILE A 254 15.63 -25.42 4.50
C ILE A 254 15.79 -24.50 5.73
N GLY A 255 15.75 -25.05 6.95
CA GLY A 255 15.90 -24.29 8.19
C GLY A 255 15.01 -24.76 9.34
N SER A 256 13.97 -23.98 9.67
CA SER A 256 13.27 -24.07 10.96
C SER A 256 12.64 -25.44 11.25
N PHE A 257 12.82 -25.89 12.49
CA PHE A 257 12.10 -27.02 13.08
C PHE A 257 10.82 -26.55 13.80
N PRO A 258 9.91 -27.48 14.17
CA PRO A 258 8.67 -27.13 14.88
C PRO A 258 8.90 -26.27 16.13
N GLN A 259 8.21 -25.13 16.19
CA GLN A 259 8.29 -24.24 17.34
C GLN A 259 7.29 -24.68 18.42
N THR A 260 7.77 -25.46 19.39
CA THR A 260 6.96 -26.03 20.48
C THR A 260 6.42 -24.97 21.44
N THR A 261 5.43 -25.36 22.25
CA THR A 261 4.82 -24.51 23.27
C THR A 261 5.85 -24.03 24.30
N GLU A 262 6.77 -24.88 24.71
CA GLU A 262 7.83 -24.59 25.67
C GLU A 262 8.77 -23.52 25.13
N ILE A 263 9.15 -23.60 23.84
CA ILE A 263 9.97 -22.58 23.17
C ILE A 263 9.23 -21.23 23.13
N ARG A 264 7.92 -21.23 22.86
CA ARG A 264 7.11 -20.01 22.86
C ARG A 264 7.01 -19.40 24.26
N GLN A 265 6.82 -20.22 25.29
CA GLN A 265 6.74 -19.80 26.69
C GLN A 265 8.08 -19.25 27.18
N ALA A 266 9.19 -19.94 26.94
CA ALA A 266 10.53 -19.47 27.29
C ALA A 266 10.85 -18.13 26.62
N ARG A 267 10.54 -17.98 25.33
CA ARG A 267 10.71 -16.71 24.60
C ARG A 267 9.85 -15.59 25.17
N ALA A 268 8.61 -15.89 25.57
CA ALA A 268 7.73 -14.90 26.18
C ALA A 268 8.23 -14.48 27.57
N ALA A 269 8.70 -15.42 28.40
CA ALA A 269 9.25 -15.16 29.72
C ALA A 269 10.52 -14.29 29.64
N PHE A 270 11.42 -14.61 28.70
CA PHE A 270 12.62 -13.81 28.43
C PHE A 270 12.27 -12.37 28.01
N LYS A 271 11.32 -12.19 27.08
CA LYS A 271 10.87 -10.86 26.63
C LYS A 271 10.20 -10.03 27.73
N LYS A 272 9.61 -10.68 28.74
CA LYS A 272 9.00 -10.03 29.91
C LYS A 272 9.98 -9.81 31.07
N ALA A 273 11.27 -10.12 30.90
CA ALA A 273 12.29 -10.08 31.95
C ALA A 273 11.95 -10.95 33.19
N ASN A 274 11.09 -11.97 33.04
CA ASN A 274 10.68 -12.88 34.12
C ASN A 274 11.64 -14.07 34.31
N CYS A 275 12.81 -14.05 33.66
CA CYS A 275 13.89 -15.01 33.85
C CYS A 275 15.23 -14.27 33.78
N LEU A 276 16.19 -14.65 34.63
CA LEU A 276 17.59 -14.24 34.49
C LEU A 276 18.12 -14.66 33.10
N PRO A 277 19.07 -13.92 32.50
CA PRO A 277 19.72 -14.37 31.27
C PRO A 277 20.29 -15.78 31.49
N PRO A 278 20.27 -16.65 30.46
CA PRO A 278 20.80 -18.00 30.61
C PRO A 278 22.24 -17.91 31.10
N ILE A 279 22.57 -18.72 32.11
CA ILE A 279 23.96 -18.94 32.54
C ILE A 279 24.68 -19.55 31.34
N THR A 280 25.34 -18.73 30.53
CA THR A 280 26.30 -19.21 29.55
C THR A 280 27.45 -19.80 30.36
N LYS A 281 27.51 -21.14 30.45
CA LYS A 281 28.75 -21.80 30.87
C LYS A 281 29.84 -21.34 29.91
N PRO A 282 30.93 -20.71 30.38
CA PRO A 282 32.08 -20.47 29.53
C PRO A 282 32.64 -21.83 29.10
N GLN A 283 32.88 -21.99 27.80
CA GLN A 283 33.85 -22.95 27.27
C GLN A 283 35.22 -22.27 27.23
#